data_AF-A0A835RC69-F1
#
_entry.id   AF-A0A835RC69-F1
#
_cell.length_a   1.000
_cell.length_b   1.000
_cell.length_c   1.000
_cell.angle_alpha   90.00
_cell.angle_beta   90.00
_cell.angle_gamma   90.00
#
_symmetry.space_group_name_H-M   'P 1'
#
loop_
_entity.id
_entity.type
_entity.pdbx_description
1 polymer ?
#
loop_
_entity_poly.entity_id
_entity_poly.type
_entity_poly.pdbx_seq_one_letter_code
_entity_poly.pdbx_strand_id
1 'polypeptide(L)'
;MAAARCRKGEPASFYKVEGVDTFLSRYGKAVEHVTEGKCMERCTADCSCLGFLYREKEARCWLAPVIGTLEKTNNSSHVAWIKFDK
;
A
#
# COMPACT_ATOMS: atom_id res chain seq x y z
N MET A 1 -15.36 -14.68 13.38
CA MET A 1 -14.96 -14.15 12.06
C MET A 1 -13.82 -14.99 11.55
N ALA A 2 -14.02 -15.74 10.46
CA ALA A 2 -12.94 -16.55 9.89
C ALA A 2 -11.90 -15.60 9.28
N ALA A 3 -10.67 -15.62 9.77
CA ALA A 3 -9.58 -14.96 9.09
C ALA A 3 -9.44 -15.59 7.70
N ALA A 4 -9.57 -14.77 6.65
CA ALA A 4 -9.26 -15.22 5.30
C ALA A 4 -7.85 -15.84 5.31
N ARG A 5 -7.73 -17.09 4.85
CA ARG A 5 -6.45 -17.79 4.78
C ARG A 5 -5.64 -17.12 3.68
N CYS A 6 -4.85 -16.11 4.02
CA CYS A 6 -3.91 -15.54 3.07
C CYS A 6 -2.96 -16.64 2.58
N ARG A 7 -2.97 -16.91 1.28
CA ARG A 7 -1.95 -17.71 0.61
C ARG A 7 -0.93 -16.78 0.00
N LYS A 8 0.33 -16.97 0.34
CA LYS A 8 1.44 -16.21 -0.25
C LYS A 8 1.40 -16.38 -1.77
N GLY A 9 1.28 -15.27 -2.50
CA GLY A 9 1.27 -15.25 -3.96
C GLY A 9 -0.10 -15.47 -4.62
N GLU A 10 -1.20 -15.54 -3.87
CA GLU A 10 -2.53 -15.43 -4.47
C GLU A 10 -2.75 -14.00 -5.01
N PRO A 11 -3.38 -13.84 -6.19
CA PRO A 11 -3.66 -12.51 -6.75
C PRO A 11 -4.48 -11.66 -5.77
N ALA A 12 -3.93 -10.51 -5.38
CA ALA A 12 -4.62 -9.54 -4.54
C ALA A 12 -5.30 -8.47 -5.41
N SER A 13 -6.52 -8.07 -5.02
CA SER A 13 -7.17 -6.91 -5.61
C SER A 13 -6.90 -5.67 -4.75
N PHE A 14 -6.73 -4.51 -5.40
CA PHE A 14 -6.42 -3.26 -4.71
C PHE A 14 -7.33 -2.11 -5.16
N TYR A 15 -7.75 -1.28 -4.21
CA TYR A 15 -8.38 0.01 -4.48
C TYR A 15 -7.33 1.12 -4.45
N LYS A 16 -7.30 1.97 -5.48
CA LYS A 16 -6.47 3.18 -5.52
C LYS A 16 -7.21 4.33 -4.84
N VAL A 17 -6.54 4.99 -3.91
CA VAL A 17 -6.98 6.27 -3.33
C VAL A 17 -5.90 7.30 -3.61
N GLU A 18 -6.26 8.39 -4.28
CA GLU A 18 -5.32 9.45 -4.67
C GLU A 18 -5.37 10.63 -3.70
N GLY A 19 -4.27 11.39 -3.63
CA GLY A 19 -4.20 12.58 -2.78
C GLY A 19 -4.27 12.26 -1.29
N VAL A 20 -3.61 11.18 -0.84
CA VAL A 20 -3.62 10.77 0.57
C VAL A 20 -2.23 10.49 1.16
N ASP A 21 -2.05 10.94 2.39
CA ASP A 21 -0.95 10.54 3.28
C ASP A 21 -1.48 9.65 4.41
N THR A 22 -0.57 8.90 5.01
CA THR A 22 -0.77 8.27 6.32
C THR A 22 0.44 8.55 7.20
N PHE A 23 0.35 8.17 8.48
CA PHE A 23 1.50 8.13 9.38
C PHE A 23 2.68 7.35 8.76
N LEU A 24 2.43 6.25 8.05
CA LEU A 24 3.47 5.43 7.43
C LEU A 24 4.25 6.18 6.36
N SER A 25 3.60 6.96 5.49
CA SER A 25 4.31 7.73 4.45
C SER A 25 5.15 8.87 5.01
N ARG A 26 4.85 9.36 6.22
CA ARG A 26 5.55 10.49 6.84
C ARG A 26 6.73 10.06 7.70
N TYR A 27 6.59 8.94 8.40
CA TYR A 27 7.56 8.51 9.42
C TYR A 27 8.04 7.06 9.25
N GLY A 28 7.39 6.30 8.38
CA GLY A 28 7.75 4.91 8.11
C GLY A 28 8.95 4.79 7.19
N LYS A 29 9.57 3.60 7.20
CA LYS A 29 10.67 3.27 6.30
C LYS A 29 10.14 3.00 4.90
N ALA A 30 10.61 3.79 3.94
CA ALA A 30 10.29 3.60 2.53
C ALA A 30 11.15 2.49 1.90
N VAL A 31 10.57 1.77 0.95
CA VAL A 31 11.29 1.09 -0.11
C VAL A 31 11.53 2.13 -1.20
N GLU A 32 12.78 2.36 -1.56
CA GLU A 32 13.17 3.36 -2.56
C GLU A 32 13.44 2.74 -3.94
N HIS A 33 13.45 3.59 -4.97
CA HIS A 33 13.79 3.23 -6.35
C HIS A 33 12.98 2.03 -6.86
N VAL A 34 11.68 2.03 -6.54
CA VAL A 34 10.79 0.92 -6.78
C VAL A 34 9.58 1.37 -7.58
N THR A 35 9.12 0.52 -8.50
CA THR A 35 7.89 0.78 -9.25
C THR A 35 6.67 0.44 -8.41
N GLU A 36 5.55 1.07 -8.73
CA GLU A 36 4.24 0.77 -8.14
C GLU A 36 3.90 -0.73 -8.20
N GLY A 37 4.06 -1.35 -9.38
CA GLY A 37 3.83 -2.78 -9.58
C GLY A 37 4.72 -3.65 -8.70
N LYS A 38 5.97 -3.25 -8.44
CA LYS A 38 6.84 -4.00 -7.55
C LYS A 38 6.41 -3.92 -6.08
N CYS A 39 5.78 -2.81 -5.68
CA CYS A 39 5.17 -2.70 -4.35
C CYS A 39 3.89 -3.53 -4.24
N MET A 40 3.07 -3.60 -5.31
CA MET A 40 1.94 -4.53 -5.38
C MET A 40 2.39 -5.98 -5.23
N GLU A 41 3.42 -6.40 -5.95
CA GLU A 41 3.98 -7.76 -5.84
C GLU A 41 4.45 -8.06 -4.41
N ARG A 42 5.21 -7.14 -3.79
CA ARG A 42 5.68 -7.30 -2.41
C ARG A 42 4.52 -7.41 -1.42
N CYS A 43 3.51 -6.56 -1.56
CA CYS A 43 2.32 -6.61 -0.70
C CYS A 43 1.49 -7.88 -0.93
N THR A 44 1.40 -8.36 -2.18
CA THR A 44 0.69 -9.60 -2.52
C THR A 44 1.40 -10.82 -1.94
N ALA A 45 2.73 -10.81 -1.91
CA ALA A 45 3.53 -11.89 -1.31
C ALA A 45 3.52 -11.89 0.23
N ASP A 46 3.17 -10.77 0.87
CA ASP A 46 3.14 -10.61 2.31
C ASP A 46 1.72 -10.63 2.86
N CYS A 47 1.41 -11.69 3.63
CA CYS A 47 0.09 -11.85 4.23
C CYS A 47 -0.24 -10.84 5.32
N SER A 48 0.76 -10.18 5.90
CA SER A 48 0.52 -9.10 6.84
C SER A 48 0.19 -7.79 6.13
N CYS A 49 0.49 -7.66 4.84
CA CYS A 49 0.28 -6.44 4.08
C CYS A 49 -1.21 -6.27 3.74
N LEU A 50 -1.80 -5.21 4.29
CA LEU A 50 -3.19 -4.79 4.01
C LEU A 50 -3.25 -3.72 2.92
N GLY A 51 -2.10 -3.28 2.41
CA GLY A 51 -1.96 -2.32 1.33
C GLY A 51 -0.63 -1.61 1.39
N PHE A 52 -0.45 -0.58 0.58
CA PHE A 52 0.78 0.21 0.58
C PHE A 52 0.52 1.64 0.12
N LEU A 53 1.40 2.56 0.54
CA LEU A 53 1.43 3.92 0.02
C LEU A 53 2.49 4.01 -1.05
N TYR A 54 2.22 4.76 -2.10
CA TYR A 54 3.18 5.03 -3.17
C TYR A 54 3.25 6.53 -3.47
N ARG A 55 4.46 7.02 -3.71
CA ARG A 55 4.74 8.40 -4.09
C ARG A 55 5.31 8.34 -5.49
N GLU A 56 4.47 8.59 -6.48
CA GLU A 56 4.81 8.33 -7.90
C GLU A 56 6.07 9.09 -8.33
N LYS A 57 6.19 10.36 -7.92
CA LYS A 57 7.32 11.23 -8.25
C LYS A 57 8.62 10.84 -7.56
N GLU A 58 8.54 10.17 -6.42
CA GLU A 58 9.71 9.76 -5.63
C GLU A 58 10.13 8.31 -5.91
N ALA A 59 9.30 7.55 -6.63
CA ALA A 59 9.48 6.10 -6.81
C ALA A 59 9.71 5.37 -5.48
N ARG A 60 8.90 5.72 -4.47
CA ARG A 60 8.97 5.18 -3.10
C ARG A 60 7.65 4.57 -2.68
N CYS A 61 7.70 3.44 -1.95
CA CYS A 61 6.52 2.89 -1.28
C CYS A 61 6.73 2.48 0.17
N TRP A 62 5.63 2.46 0.92
CA TRP A 62 5.55 1.98 2.29
C TRP A 62 4.55 0.84 2.35
N LEU A 63 5.01 -0.37 2.64
CA LEU A 63 4.13 -1.50 2.88
C LEU A 63 3.43 -1.29 4.22
N ALA A 64 2.10 -1.44 4.22
CA ALA A 64 1.25 -1.10 5.33
C ALA A 64 0.64 -2.38 5.92
N PRO A 65 1.14 -2.87 7.06
CA PRO A 65 0.44 -3.92 7.81
C PRO A 65 -0.85 -3.41 8.45
N VAL A 66 -0.99 -2.08 8.54
CA VAL A 66 -2.20 -1.37 8.93
C VAL A 66 -2.30 -0.10 8.10
N ILE A 67 -3.46 0.15 7.50
CA ILE A 67 -3.70 1.37 6.70
C ILE A 67 -3.98 2.57 7.62
N GLY A 68 -4.71 2.35 8.71
CA GLY A 68 -5.06 3.40 9.66
C GLY A 68 -5.90 4.51 9.02
N THR A 69 -5.63 5.75 9.42
CA THR A 69 -6.32 6.95 8.91
C THR A 69 -5.63 7.49 7.66
N LEU A 70 -6.44 7.84 6.65
CA LEU A 70 -5.99 8.57 5.47
C LEU A 70 -6.15 10.08 5.70
N GLU A 71 -5.09 10.83 5.52
CA GLU A 71 -5.09 12.29 5.55
C GLU A 71 -5.10 12.82 4.12
N LYS A 72 -6.06 13.69 3.79
CA LYS A 72 -6.14 14.32 2.47
C LYS A 72 -4.95 15.27 2.25
N THR A 73 -4.35 15.20 1.07
CA THR A 73 -3.28 16.12 0.62
C THR A 73 -3.61 16.68 -0.77
N ASN A 74 -2.97 17.79 -1.12
CA ASN A 74 -3.13 18.45 -2.42
C ASN A 74 -2.25 17.82 -3.52
N ASN A 75 -1.47 16.78 -3.20
CA ASN A 75 -0.62 16.08 -4.17
C ASN A 75 -1.27 14.79 -4.65
N SER A 76 -1.87 14.80 -5.85
CA SER A 76 -2.53 13.62 -6.42
C SER A 76 -1.58 12.44 -6.65
N SER A 77 -0.28 12.68 -6.81
CA SER A 77 0.76 11.64 -6.92
C SER A 77 1.04 10.91 -5.60
N HIS A 78 0.40 11.31 -4.50
CA HIS A 78 0.43 10.59 -3.24
C HIS A 78 -0.74 9.61 -3.21
N VAL A 79 -0.47 8.33 -3.44
CA VAL A 79 -1.51 7.32 -3.60
C VAL A 79 -1.41 6.28 -2.49
N ALA A 80 -2.55 5.70 -2.12
CA ALA A 80 -2.66 4.53 -1.28
C ALA A 80 -3.37 3.42 -2.04
N TRP A 81 -2.81 2.22 -2.00
CA TRP A 81 -3.39 1.01 -2.55
C TRP A 81 -3.85 0.13 -1.40
N ILE A 82 -5.16 -0.02 -1.25
CA ILE A 82 -5.77 -0.78 -0.16
C ILE A 82 -6.16 -2.15 -0.69
N LYS A 83 -5.62 -3.20 -0.06
CA LYS A 83 -5.94 -4.59 -0.41
C LYS A 83 -7.37 -4.89 0.02
N PHE A 84 -8.09 -5.62 -0.81
CA PHE A 84 -9.41 -6.13 -0.47
C PHE A 84 -9.58 -7.57 -0.95
N ASP A 85 -10.36 -8.32 -0.20
CA ASP A 85 -10.84 -9.64 -0.59
C ASP A 85 -12.18 -9.46 -1.32
N LYS A 86 -12.38 -10.21 -2.41
CA LYS A 86 -13.66 -10.27 -3.12
C LYS A 86 -14.60 -11.27 -2.47
#